data_AF-A0A8B6BSP2-F1
#
_entry.id   AF-A0A8B6BSP2-F1
#
_cell.length_a   1.000
_cell.length_b   1.000
_cell.length_c   1.000
_cell.angle_alpha   90.00
_cell.angle_beta   90.00
_cell.angle_gamma   90.00
#
_symmetry.space_group_name_H-M   'P 1'
#
loop_
_entity.id
_entity.type
_entity.pdbx_description
1 polymer ?
#
loop_
_entity_poly.entity_id
_entity_poly.type
_entity_poly.pdbx_seq_one_letter_code
_entity_poly.pdbx_strand_id
1 'polypeptide(L)'
;MSMKDSHKLFLQSFMSRGLLDAKEVRQLYRTCCLKFNEKYAEKEEDQKAHLLEFVRTINRNIQPFHMEIKKGVSEEEGKSFYCL
;
A
#
# COMPACT_ATOMS: atom_id res chain seq x y z
N MET A 1 12.76 9.14 4.34
CA MET A 1 12.97 8.35 3.12
C MET A 1 12.20 9.00 1.99
N SER A 2 12.82 9.16 0.83
CA SER A 2 12.16 9.73 -0.35
C SER A 2 11.29 8.68 -1.03
N MET A 3 10.14 9.09 -1.60
CA MET A 3 9.29 8.19 -2.38
C MET A 3 9.97 7.76 -3.68
N LYS A 4 9.96 6.45 -3.94
CA LYS A 4 10.36 5.86 -5.22
C LYS A 4 9.18 5.78 -6.19
N ASP A 5 9.44 5.47 -7.46
CA ASP A 5 8.40 5.37 -8.48
C ASP A 5 7.41 4.22 -8.24
N SER A 6 7.84 3.15 -7.58
CA SER A 6 6.96 2.10 -7.05
C SER A 6 5.91 2.66 -6.09
N HIS A 7 6.31 3.51 -5.15
CA HIS A 7 5.43 4.16 -4.19
C HIS A 7 4.45 5.11 -4.90
N LYS A 8 4.91 5.87 -5.91
CA LYS A 8 4.06 6.77 -6.70
C LYS A 8 2.98 6.00 -7.47
N LEU A 9 3.36 4.91 -8.16
CA LEU A 9 2.42 4.07 -8.89
C LEU A 9 1.40 3.40 -7.96
N PHE A 10 1.84 2.98 -6.79
CA PHE A 10 0.98 2.41 -5.76
C PHE A 10 -0.06 3.43 -5.28
N LEU A 11 0.38 4.65 -4.97
CA LEU A 11 -0.51 5.75 -4.56
C LEU A 11 -1.51 6.13 -5.66
N GLN A 12 -1.06 6.24 -6.91
CA GLN A 12 -1.93 6.50 -8.07
C GLN A 12 -3.00 5.42 -8.24
N SER A 13 -2.62 4.15 -8.02
CA SER A 13 -3.55 3.02 -8.09
C SER A 13 -4.59 3.06 -6.96
N PHE A 14 -4.20 3.49 -5.75
CA PHE A 14 -5.13 3.76 -4.65
C PHE A 14 -6.13 4.85 -5.03
N MET A 15 -5.66 5.99 -5.56
CA MET A 15 -6.53 7.10 -5.97
C MET A 15 -7.51 6.71 -7.09
N SER A 16 -7.08 5.86 -8.03
CA SER A 16 -7.95 5.42 -9.13
C SER A 16 -9.00 4.39 -8.70
N ARG A 17 -8.75 3.58 -7.67
CA ARG A 17 -9.65 2.49 -7.23
C ARG A 17 -10.50 2.89 -6.03
N GLY A 18 -10.06 3.86 -5.23
CA GLY A 18 -10.76 4.39 -4.05
C GLY A 18 -10.68 3.47 -2.82
N LEU A 19 -11.07 2.21 -2.96
CA LEU A 19 -11.14 1.23 -1.87
C LEU A 19 -10.50 -0.09 -2.30
N LEU A 20 -9.68 -0.68 -1.43
CA LEU A 20 -8.96 -1.93 -1.69
C LEU A 20 -9.01 -2.86 -0.49
N ASP A 21 -9.23 -4.15 -0.71
CA ASP A 21 -9.08 -5.12 0.36
C ASP A 21 -7.62 -5.55 0.61
N ALA A 22 -7.37 -6.23 1.73
CA ALA A 22 -6.01 -6.64 2.10
C ALA A 22 -5.30 -7.52 1.05
N LYS A 23 -6.03 -8.37 0.31
CA LYS A 23 -5.47 -9.20 -0.76
C LYS A 23 -5.12 -8.34 -1.97
N GLU A 24 -6.00 -7.41 -2.35
CA GLU A 24 -5.76 -6.48 -3.44
C GLU A 24 -4.57 -5.57 -3.17
N VAL A 25 -4.42 -5.08 -1.92
CA VAL A 25 -3.26 -4.28 -1.50
C VAL A 25 -1.96 -5.07 -1.63
N ARG A 26 -1.92 -6.33 -1.16
CA ARG A 26 -0.74 -7.20 -1.30
C ARG A 26 -0.40 -7.47 -2.77
N GLN A 27 -1.41 -7.72 -3.59
CA GLN A 27 -1.22 -7.94 -5.02
C GLN A 27 -0.67 -6.67 -5.71
N LEU A 28 -1.23 -5.50 -5.40
CA LEU A 28 -0.76 -4.23 -5.94
C LEU A 28 0.70 -3.95 -5.53
N TYR A 29 1.04 -4.16 -4.25
CA TYR A 29 2.40 -4.04 -3.76
C TYR A 29 3.36 -4.94 -4.53
N ARG A 30 3.01 -6.22 -4.71
CA ARG A 30 3.80 -7.17 -5.52
C ARG A 30 3.99 -6.66 -6.94
N THR A 31 2.92 -6.21 -7.60
CA THR A 31 2.99 -5.66 -8.96
C THR A 31 3.91 -4.44 -9.04
N CYS A 32 3.83 -3.53 -8.07
CA CYS A 32 4.71 -2.36 -8.00
C CYS A 32 6.18 -2.78 -7.80
N CYS A 33 6.48 -3.70 -6.88
CA CYS A 33 7.84 -4.18 -6.67
C CYS A 33 8.42 -4.83 -7.93
N LEU A 34 7.67 -5.74 -8.56
CA LEU A 34 8.12 -6.45 -9.77
C LEU A 34 8.33 -5.49 -10.95
N LYS A 35 7.43 -4.51 -11.14
CA LYS A 35 7.51 -3.55 -12.25
C LYS A 35 8.76 -2.67 -12.18
N PHE A 36 9.22 -2.34 -10.98
CA PHE A 36 10.40 -1.50 -10.75
C PHE A 36 11.64 -2.30 -10.32
N ASN A 37 11.61 -3.62 -10.47
CA ASN A 37 12.70 -4.54 -10.09
C ASN A 37 13.19 -4.34 -8.63
N GLU A 38 12.25 -4.01 -7.73
CA GLU A 38 12.53 -3.86 -6.30
C GLU A 38 12.41 -5.19 -5.57
N LYS A 39 13.14 -5.32 -4.45
CA LYS A 39 13.15 -6.54 -3.63
C LYS A 39 11.73 -6.83 -3.12
N TYR A 40 11.20 -7.97 -3.52
CA TYR A 40 9.99 -8.55 -2.97
C TYR A 40 10.38 -9.77 -2.13
N ALA A 41 10.03 -9.77 -0.84
CA ALA A 41 10.42 -10.86 0.06
C ALA A 41 9.68 -12.17 -0.30
N GLU A 42 10.34 -13.31 -0.15
CA GLU A 42 9.73 -14.62 -0.44
C GLU A 42 8.87 -15.13 0.72
N LYS A 43 9.25 -14.83 1.96
CA LYS A 43 8.53 -15.20 3.17
C LYS A 43 7.36 -14.25 3.42
N GLU A 44 6.22 -14.80 3.86
CA GLU A 44 5.00 -14.02 4.11
C GLU A 44 5.19 -12.98 5.23
N GLU A 45 5.92 -13.33 6.29
CA GLU A 45 6.18 -12.44 7.43
C GLU A 45 6.98 -11.20 7.00
N ASP A 46 8.05 -11.40 6.23
CA ASP A 46 8.87 -10.33 5.65
C ASP A 46 8.06 -9.48 4.65
N GLN A 47 7.17 -10.09 3.85
CA GLN A 47 6.28 -9.34 2.95
C GLN A 47 5.37 -8.38 3.72
N LYS A 48 4.80 -8.82 4.85
CA LYS A 48 3.94 -7.98 5.70
C LYS A 48 4.74 -6.83 6.31
N ALA A 49 5.94 -7.11 6.84
CA ALA A 49 6.80 -6.09 7.41
C ALA A 49 7.24 -5.05 6.36
N HIS A 50 7.66 -5.50 5.18
CA HIS A 50 8.07 -4.61 4.10
C HIS A 50 6.90 -3.78 3.56
N LEU A 51 5.71 -4.38 3.39
CA LEU A 51 4.51 -3.64 3.00
C LEU A 51 4.15 -2.55 4.01
N LEU A 52 4.27 -2.84 5.30
CA LEU A 52 4.00 -1.86 6.36
C LEU A 52 4.96 -0.66 6.28
N GLU A 53 6.26 -0.91 6.07
CA GLU A 53 7.26 0.16 5.88
C GLU A 53 7.03 0.93 4.56
N PHE A 54 6.63 0.23 3.50
CA PHE A 54 6.29 0.82 2.22
C PHE A 54 5.12 1.81 2.35
N VAL A 55 4.05 1.41 3.03
CA VAL A 55 2.89 2.28 3.31
C VAL A 55 3.27 3.43 4.26
N ARG A 56 4.09 3.19 5.29
CA ARG A 56 4.60 4.25 6.18
C ARG A 56 5.40 5.30 5.41
N THR A 57 6.23 4.87 4.46
CA THR A 57 6.99 5.78 3.60
C THR A 57 6.05 6.65 2.77
N ILE A 58 5.00 6.07 2.19
CA ILE A 58 3.98 6.84 1.47
C ILE A 58 3.31 7.84 2.42
N ASN A 59 2.73 7.37 3.53
CA ASN A 59 1.99 8.20 4.48
C ASN A 59 2.82 9.39 4.97
N ARG A 60 4.10 9.21 5.30
CA ARG A 60 5.00 10.31 5.68
C ARG A 60 5.18 11.36 4.58
N ASN A 61 5.22 10.94 3.30
CA ASN A 61 5.40 11.86 2.18
C ASN A 61 4.10 12.56 1.76
N ILE A 62 2.93 11.95 2.01
CA ILE A 62 1.63 12.55 1.71
C ILE A 62 1.00 13.31 2.89
N GLN A 63 1.52 13.11 4.11
CA GLN A 63 1.08 13.81 5.31
C GLN A 63 1.03 15.34 5.17
N PRO A 64 1.97 16.03 4.48
CA PRO A 64 1.89 17.48 4.28
C PRO A 64 0.64 17.95 3.52
N PHE A 65 -0.02 17.05 2.80
CA PHE A 65 -1.28 17.30 2.09
C PHE A 65 -2.51 16.88 2.90
N HIS A 66 -2.35 16.53 4.18
CA HIS A 66 -3.40 16.02 5.06
C HIS A 66 -4.06 14.72 4.54
N MET A 67 -3.31 13.91 3.78
CA MET A 67 -3.75 12.61 3.28
C MET A 67 -3.03 11.47 4.02
N GLU A 68 -3.70 10.32 4.13
CA GLU A 68 -3.13 9.12 4.75
C GLU A 68 -3.83 7.87 4.24
N ILE A 69 -3.08 6.86 3.82
CA ILE A 69 -3.64 5.52 3.59
C ILE A 69 -4.08 4.93 4.93
N LYS A 70 -5.39 4.78 5.11
CA LYS A 70 -6.03 4.30 6.33
C LYS A 70 -6.63 2.91 6.15
N LYS A 71 -6.69 2.17 7.26
CA LYS A 71 -7.39 0.90 7.37
C LYS A 71 -8.80 1.15 7.91
N GLY A 72 -9.80 0.64 7.21
CA GLY A 72 -11.19 0.51 7.66
C GLY A 72 -11.60 -0.95 7.82
N VAL A 73 -12.74 -1.17 8.48
CA VAL A 73 -13.37 -2.48 8.64
C VAL A 73 -14.81 -2.36 8.14
N SER A 74 -15.23 -3.28 7.27
CA SER A 74 -16.62 -3.34 6.79
C SER A 74 -17.57 -3.67 7.94
N GLU A 75 -18.67 -2.94 8.04
CA GLU A 75 -19.71 -3.14 9.05
C GLU A 75 -20.48 -4.46 8.85
N GLU A 76 -20.59 -4.92 7.60
CA GLU A 76 -21.38 -6.10 7.24
C GLU A 76 -20.61 -7.41 7.47
N GLU A 77 -19.34 -7.45 7.02
CA GLU A 77 -18.56 -8.69 7.01
C GLU A 77 -17.36 -8.68 7.98
N GLY A 78 -17.04 -7.54 8.59
CA GLY A 78 -15.83 -7.38 9.41
C GLY A 78 -14.51 -7.45 8.61
N LYS A 79 -14.59 -7.41 7.27
CA LYS A 79 -13.42 -7.48 6.38
C LYS A 79 -12.64 -6.17 6.40
N SER A 80 -11.31 -6.27 6.41
CA SER A 80 -10.42 -5.09 6.37
C SER A 80 -10.27 -4.52 4.97
N PHE A 81 -10.47 -3.22 4.84
CA PHE A 81 -10.28 -2.44 3.63
C PHE A 81 -9.29 -1.29 3.88
N TYR A 82 -8.75 -0.75 2.79
CA TYR A 82 -7.78 0.32 2.79
C TYR A 82 -8.18 1.36 1.75
N CYS A 83 -8.13 2.63 2.14
CA CYS A 83 -8.38 3.78 1.27
C CYS A 83 -7.39 4.90 1.58
N LEU A 84 -7.29 5.89 0.69
CA LEU A 84 -6.53 7.12 0.87
C LEU A 84 -7.38 8.19 1.58
#